data_AF-A0A1S3DBD8-F1
#
_entry.id   AF-A0A1S3DBD8-F1
#
_cell.length_a   1.000
_cell.length_b   1.000
_cell.length_c   1.000
_cell.angle_alpha   90.00
_cell.angle_beta   90.00
_cell.angle_gamma   90.00
#
_symmetry.space_group_name_H-M   'P 1'
#
loop_
_entity.id
_entity.type
_entity.pdbx_description
1 polymer ?
#
loop_
_entity_poly.entity_id
_entity_poly.type
_entity_poly.pdbx_seq_one_letter_code
_entity_poly.pdbx_strand_id
1 'polypeptide(L)'
;MADQEENKVVRCMKANALTLATVVAVFSGSVVGAILKSSKESWSERERMYVQFPGELFLKMLKCLIVPLLVSSIVSAIGSLDLSLSKRVGFRSIAYYCATTSIAVVEGIILVCTIRPGVGHASMKGAQAGNYSKTSLTTDTLMDLSRNMFPDNIMRATMFQYQTKLVEDRSKPIELWQMRGEWVVGSNVLGLVFFSIAMGIAIARIGKAGKPLLSVFESLSEVVMTITTWVIWISPFGIFFLVAEKIIDMKSLSHTVGQLGLYFITVLLGLLIHGFILLPAMYTFFVREWPFRFTANMGQAIATAFGTASR
;
A
#
# COMPACT_ATOMS: atom_id res chain seq x y z
N MET A 1 -32.77 11.84 -31.87
CA MET A 1 -32.28 10.67 -32.64
C MET A 1 -30.86 10.95 -33.17
N ALA A 2 -29.96 11.42 -32.29
CA ALA A 2 -28.61 11.87 -32.66
C ALA A 2 -27.54 11.47 -31.62
N ASP A 3 -27.76 10.35 -30.92
CA ASP A 3 -26.93 9.88 -29.80
C ASP A 3 -26.42 8.44 -30.00
N GLN A 4 -26.29 7.98 -31.26
CA GLN A 4 -26.07 6.55 -31.55
C GLN A 4 -24.77 6.20 -32.30
N GLU A 5 -23.84 7.14 -32.45
CA GLU A 5 -22.46 6.84 -32.91
C GLU A 5 -21.41 7.55 -32.05
N GLU A 6 -21.52 7.50 -30.72
CA GLU A 6 -20.34 7.77 -29.91
C GLU A 6 -19.33 6.65 -30.17
N ASN A 7 -18.27 6.99 -30.92
CA ASN A 7 -17.22 6.08 -31.35
C ASN A 7 -16.77 5.23 -30.13
N LYS A 8 -16.78 3.89 -30.26
CA LYS A 8 -16.50 2.95 -29.15
C LYS A 8 -15.21 3.29 -28.41
N VAL A 9 -14.25 3.88 -29.12
CA VAL A 9 -12.98 4.40 -28.59
C VAL A 9 -13.20 5.57 -27.62
N VAL A 10 -14.01 6.57 -27.98
CA VAL A 10 -14.31 7.75 -27.11
C VAL A 10 -15.03 7.31 -25.84
N ARG A 11 -15.97 6.37 -25.94
CA ARG A 11 -16.66 5.80 -24.77
C ARG A 11 -15.69 5.04 -23.86
N CYS A 12 -14.78 4.27 -24.43
CA CYS A 12 -13.71 3.58 -23.69
C CYS A 12 -12.75 4.57 -23.00
N MET A 13 -12.38 5.65 -23.69
CA MET A 13 -11.52 6.71 -23.13
C MET A 13 -12.19 7.46 -21.99
N LYS A 14 -13.48 7.78 -22.08
CA LYS A 14 -14.23 8.39 -20.98
C LYS A 14 -14.34 7.46 -19.77
N ALA A 15 -14.58 6.17 -20.00
CA ALA A 15 -14.68 5.19 -18.91
C ALA A 15 -13.34 4.98 -18.16
N ASN A 16 -12.21 5.14 -18.86
CA ASN A 16 -10.86 4.96 -18.30
C ASN A 16 -10.09 6.28 -18.22
N ALA A 17 -10.79 7.42 -18.13
CA ALA A 17 -10.16 8.74 -18.24
C ALA A 17 -9.10 8.97 -17.17
N LEU A 18 -9.38 8.55 -15.94
CA LEU A 18 -8.46 8.70 -14.81
C LEU A 18 -7.20 7.85 -15.00
N THR A 19 -7.33 6.59 -15.39
CA THR A 19 -6.17 5.71 -15.61
C THR A 19 -5.35 6.12 -16.82
N LEU A 20 -5.99 6.61 -17.88
CA LEU A 20 -5.29 7.22 -19.00
C LEU A 20 -4.52 8.48 -18.54
N ALA A 21 -5.15 9.34 -17.75
CA ALA A 21 -4.55 10.56 -17.24
C ALA A 21 -3.34 10.28 -16.34
N THR A 22 -3.39 9.26 -15.46
CA THR A 22 -2.25 8.88 -14.62
C THR A 22 -1.10 8.31 -15.44
N VAL A 23 -1.39 7.49 -16.45
CA VAL A 23 -0.37 6.99 -17.38
C VAL A 23 0.30 8.13 -18.13
N VAL A 24 -0.49 9.06 -18.71
CA VAL A 24 0.03 10.25 -19.37
C VAL A 24 0.86 11.12 -18.43
N ALA A 25 0.44 11.28 -17.17
CA ALA A 25 1.18 12.02 -16.17
C ALA A 25 2.54 11.38 -15.84
N VAL A 26 2.63 10.05 -15.74
CA VAL A 26 3.91 9.35 -15.52
C VAL A 26 4.84 9.54 -16.71
N PHE A 27 4.35 9.39 -17.94
CA PHE A 27 5.18 9.56 -19.14
C PHE A 27 5.65 11.00 -19.31
N SER A 28 4.73 11.96 -19.22
CA SER A 28 5.06 13.39 -19.33
C SER A 28 5.98 13.84 -18.20
N GLY A 29 5.75 13.39 -16.95
CA GLY A 29 6.63 13.68 -15.82
C GLY A 29 8.03 13.10 -16.00
N SER A 30 8.14 11.89 -16.55
CA SER A 30 9.43 11.27 -16.86
C SER A 30 10.21 12.05 -17.93
N VAL A 31 9.52 12.46 -19.01
CA VAL A 31 10.11 13.25 -20.10
C VAL A 31 10.56 14.62 -19.59
N VAL A 32 9.69 15.34 -18.87
CA VAL A 32 10.02 16.65 -18.31
C VAL A 32 11.16 16.54 -17.30
N GLY A 33 11.16 15.54 -16.42
CA GLY A 33 12.26 15.29 -15.49
C GLY A 33 13.58 15.02 -16.20
N ALA A 34 13.58 14.26 -17.29
CA ALA A 34 14.78 13.98 -18.09
C ALA A 34 15.31 15.24 -18.80
N ILE A 35 14.41 16.06 -19.37
CA ILE A 35 14.77 17.35 -19.99
C ILE A 35 15.38 18.27 -18.93
N LEU A 36 14.68 18.48 -17.80
CA LEU A 36 15.15 19.33 -16.70
C LEU A 36 16.52 18.89 -16.18
N LYS A 37 16.73 17.58 -16.04
CA LYS A 37 18.03 17.02 -15.67
C LYS A 37 19.11 17.30 -16.72
N SER A 38 18.80 17.18 -18.01
CA SER A 38 19.76 17.47 -19.08
C SER A 38 20.09 18.96 -19.21
N SER A 39 19.20 19.85 -18.79
CA SER A 39 19.39 21.31 -18.90
C SER A 39 20.42 21.88 -17.93
N LYS A 40 20.69 21.21 -16.80
CA LYS A 40 21.59 21.72 -15.75
C LYS A 40 22.40 20.57 -15.13
N GLU A 41 23.73 20.73 -15.08
CA GLU A 41 24.67 19.71 -14.60
C GLU A 41 24.47 19.36 -13.11
N SER A 42 24.01 20.31 -12.29
CA SER A 42 23.63 20.05 -10.91
C SER A 42 22.41 20.86 -10.47
N TRP A 43 21.41 20.16 -9.92
CA TRP A 43 20.23 20.75 -9.30
C TRP A 43 20.46 20.90 -7.80
N SER A 44 20.20 22.08 -7.26
CA SER A 44 20.27 22.30 -5.81
C SER A 44 19.10 21.62 -5.10
N GLU A 45 19.27 21.29 -3.81
CA GLU A 45 18.18 20.72 -2.99
C GLU A 45 16.94 21.60 -2.94
N ARG A 46 17.12 22.93 -2.92
CA ARG A 46 16.02 23.91 -2.90
C ARG A 46 15.21 23.90 -4.19
N GLU A 47 15.87 23.84 -5.34
CA GLU A 47 15.20 23.77 -6.65
C GLU A 47 14.40 22.48 -6.79
N ARG A 48 14.96 21.34 -6.34
CA ARG A 48 14.26 20.05 -6.34
C ARG A 48 13.04 20.07 -5.42
N MET A 49 13.16 20.64 -4.23
CA MET A 49 12.05 20.83 -3.30
C MET A 49 10.89 21.60 -3.96
N TYR A 50 11.16 22.65 -4.73
CA TYR A 50 10.10 23.39 -5.43
C TYR A 50 9.41 22.57 -6.52
N VAL A 51 10.17 21.77 -7.28
CA VAL A 51 9.58 20.83 -8.25
C VAL A 51 8.77 19.74 -7.54
N GLN A 52 9.23 19.25 -6.39
CA GLN A 52 8.56 18.21 -5.62
C GLN A 52 7.27 18.69 -4.94
N PHE A 53 7.18 19.97 -4.59
CA PHE A 53 6.17 20.50 -3.67
C PHE A 53 4.71 20.12 -4.01
N PRO A 54 4.23 20.22 -5.26
CA PRO A 54 2.87 19.78 -5.61
C PRO A 54 2.66 18.28 -5.38
N GLY A 55 3.68 17.47 -5.70
CA GLY A 55 3.70 16.04 -5.44
C GLY A 55 3.70 15.69 -3.95
N GLU A 56 4.45 16.45 -3.15
CA GLU A 56 4.47 16.30 -1.69
C GLU A 56 3.10 16.63 -1.07
N LEU A 57 2.46 17.72 -1.51
CA LEU A 57 1.12 18.09 -1.05
C LEU A 57 0.10 16.98 -1.38
N PHE A 58 0.19 16.41 -2.58
CA PHE A 58 -0.63 15.25 -2.96
C PHE A 58 -0.43 14.05 -2.01
N LEU A 59 0.81 13.68 -1.70
CA LEU A 59 1.08 12.60 -0.75
C LEU A 59 0.55 12.91 0.66
N LYS A 60 0.62 14.18 1.10
CA LYS A 60 0.08 14.62 2.39
C LYS A 60 -1.44 14.50 2.44
N MET A 61 -2.14 14.88 1.36
CA MET A 61 -3.59 14.69 1.24
C MET A 61 -3.98 13.22 1.36
N LEU A 62 -3.31 12.32 0.63
CA LEU A 62 -3.57 10.88 0.73
C LEU A 62 -3.29 10.33 2.13
N LYS A 63 -2.16 10.70 2.74
CA LYS A 63 -1.78 10.22 4.09
C LYS A 63 -2.78 10.65 5.16
N CYS A 64 -3.36 11.84 5.04
CA CYS A 64 -4.38 12.34 5.97
C CYS A 64 -5.65 11.48 5.98
N LEU A 65 -6.01 10.87 4.84
CA LEU A 65 -7.22 10.05 4.71
C LEU A 65 -7.07 8.63 5.26
N ILE A 66 -5.83 8.13 5.44
CA ILE A 66 -5.58 6.72 5.81
C ILE A 66 -6.23 6.36 7.15
N VAL A 67 -5.96 7.14 8.22
CA VAL A 67 -6.45 6.83 9.57
C VAL A 67 -7.98 6.86 9.66
N PRO A 68 -8.70 7.92 9.24
CA PRO A 68 -10.15 7.95 9.34
C PRO A 68 -10.82 6.90 8.45
N LEU A 69 -10.30 6.67 7.24
CA LEU A 69 -10.83 5.64 6.34
C LEU A 69 -10.66 4.25 6.95
N LEU A 70 -9.45 3.92 7.38
CA LEU A 70 -9.14 2.59 7.90
C LEU A 70 -9.99 2.24 9.13
N VAL A 71 -10.07 3.15 10.10
CA VAL A 71 -10.85 2.89 11.32
C VAL A 71 -12.33 2.75 10.98
N SER A 72 -12.89 3.67 10.19
CA SER A 72 -14.32 3.64 9.86
C SER A 72 -14.70 2.44 9.01
N SER A 73 -13.93 2.13 7.96
CA SER A 73 -14.21 0.99 7.08
C SER A 73 -14.06 -0.35 7.79
N ILE A 74 -13.05 -0.55 8.67
CA ILE A 74 -12.89 -1.82 9.38
C ILE A 74 -13.97 -2.00 10.44
N VAL A 75 -14.29 -0.96 11.22
CA VAL A 75 -15.37 -1.05 12.22
C VAL A 75 -16.70 -1.32 11.55
N SER A 76 -17.01 -0.63 10.44
CA SER A 76 -18.22 -0.87 9.63
C SER A 76 -18.26 -2.30 9.09
N ALA A 77 -17.20 -2.74 8.42
CA ALA A 77 -17.15 -4.06 7.80
C ALA A 77 -17.26 -5.21 8.80
N ILE A 78 -16.63 -5.10 9.97
CA ILE A 78 -16.70 -6.15 11.01
C ILE A 78 -18.00 -6.05 11.82
N GLY A 79 -18.49 -4.83 12.07
CA GLY A 79 -19.71 -4.58 12.82
C GLY A 79 -20.98 -5.00 12.10
N SER A 80 -20.97 -5.04 10.77
CA SER A 80 -22.09 -5.50 9.94
C SER A 80 -22.15 -7.02 9.75
N LEU A 81 -21.11 -7.76 10.17
CA LEU A 81 -21.07 -9.22 10.03
C LEU A 81 -21.97 -9.91 11.06
N ASP A 82 -22.85 -10.79 10.58
CA ASP A 82 -23.65 -11.65 11.45
C ASP A 82 -22.77 -12.75 12.07
N LEU A 83 -22.44 -12.59 13.36
CA LEU A 83 -21.59 -13.51 14.11
C LEU A 83 -22.24 -14.90 14.33
N SER A 84 -23.55 -15.06 14.10
CA SER A 84 -24.28 -16.30 14.36
C SER A 84 -24.18 -17.34 13.23
N LEU A 85 -24.20 -16.90 11.97
CA LEU A 85 -24.03 -17.74 10.78
C LEU A 85 -22.55 -17.97 10.42
N SER A 86 -21.64 -17.17 11.00
CA SER A 86 -20.31 -16.91 10.44
C SER A 86 -19.14 -17.65 11.12
N LYS A 87 -19.30 -18.33 12.26
CA LYS A 87 -18.10 -18.85 12.98
C LYS A 87 -17.29 -19.88 12.18
N ARG A 88 -17.94 -20.87 11.54
CA ARG A 88 -17.24 -21.90 10.75
C ARG A 88 -16.83 -21.41 9.37
N VAL A 89 -17.70 -20.66 8.71
CA VAL A 89 -17.43 -20.10 7.37
C VAL A 89 -16.35 -19.02 7.46
N GLY A 90 -16.50 -18.08 8.40
CA GLY A 90 -15.54 -17.02 8.69
C GLY A 90 -14.17 -17.54 9.11
N PHE A 91 -14.10 -18.56 9.98
CA PHE A 91 -12.80 -19.16 10.32
C PHE A 91 -12.10 -19.77 9.10
N ARG A 92 -12.83 -20.48 8.24
CA ARG A 92 -12.27 -21.03 6.99
C ARG A 92 -11.80 -19.93 6.05
N SER A 93 -12.55 -18.83 5.92
CA SER A 93 -12.15 -17.67 5.12
C SER A 93 -10.90 -16.98 5.67
N ILE A 94 -10.82 -16.76 6.98
CA ILE A 94 -9.63 -16.18 7.63
C ILE A 94 -8.42 -17.09 7.43
N ALA A 95 -8.57 -18.40 7.67
CA ALA A 95 -7.50 -19.36 7.47
C ALA A 95 -7.01 -19.38 6.01
N TYR A 96 -7.94 -19.32 5.04
CA TYR A 96 -7.62 -19.21 3.63
C TYR A 96 -6.81 -17.94 3.32
N TYR A 97 -7.26 -16.76 3.77
CA TYR A 97 -6.54 -15.50 3.55
C TYR A 97 -5.15 -15.48 4.21
N CYS A 98 -5.03 -16.00 5.43
CA CYS A 98 -3.73 -16.13 6.10
C CYS A 98 -2.79 -17.06 5.32
N ALA A 99 -3.28 -18.20 4.86
CA ALA A 99 -2.48 -19.16 4.10
C ALA A 99 -2.02 -18.58 2.75
N THR A 100 -2.92 -18.00 1.95
CA THR A 100 -2.56 -17.42 0.64
C THR A 100 -1.57 -16.28 0.79
N THR A 101 -1.77 -15.41 1.79
CA THR A 101 -0.86 -14.28 2.05
C THR A 101 0.52 -14.77 2.49
N SER A 102 0.56 -15.80 3.34
CA SER A 102 1.83 -16.39 3.78
C SER A 102 2.60 -17.01 2.60
N ILE A 103 1.90 -17.74 1.73
CA ILE A 103 2.48 -18.31 0.50
C ILE A 103 3.00 -17.20 -0.41
N ALA A 104 2.23 -16.13 -0.64
CA ALA A 104 2.65 -14.98 -1.45
C ALA A 104 3.91 -14.29 -0.90
N VAL A 105 3.98 -14.12 0.44
CA VAL A 105 5.15 -13.52 1.09
C VAL A 105 6.38 -14.41 0.95
N VAL A 106 6.25 -15.71 1.19
CA VAL A 106 7.36 -16.67 1.04
C VAL A 106 7.86 -16.70 -0.40
N GLU A 107 6.95 -16.76 -1.38
CA GLU A 107 7.28 -16.68 -2.81
C GLU A 107 8.02 -15.38 -3.15
N GLY A 108 7.51 -14.23 -2.69
CA GLY A 108 8.15 -12.93 -2.94
C GLY A 108 9.55 -12.84 -2.35
N ILE A 109 9.76 -13.38 -1.14
CA ILE A 109 11.08 -13.45 -0.51
C ILE A 109 12.02 -14.34 -1.34
N ILE A 110 11.57 -15.53 -1.77
CA ILE A 110 12.36 -16.44 -2.60
C ILE A 110 12.79 -15.73 -3.90
N LEU A 111 11.85 -15.13 -4.63
CA LEU A 111 12.14 -14.45 -5.89
C LEU A 111 13.12 -13.28 -5.71
N VAL A 112 12.92 -12.44 -4.70
CA VAL A 112 13.83 -11.32 -4.40
C VAL A 112 15.21 -11.81 -3.97
N CYS A 113 15.30 -12.87 -3.16
CA CYS A 113 16.58 -13.43 -2.72
C CYS A 113 17.36 -14.14 -3.85
N THR A 114 16.66 -14.70 -4.85
CA THR A 114 17.25 -15.34 -6.02
C THR A 114 17.68 -14.34 -7.08
N ILE A 115 16.79 -13.40 -7.47
CA ILE A 115 17.07 -12.42 -8.53
C ILE A 115 17.97 -11.28 -8.00
N ARG A 116 17.90 -11.00 -6.69
CA ARG A 116 18.65 -9.94 -6.00
C ARG A 116 18.58 -8.60 -6.73
N PRO A 117 17.39 -8.06 -7.02
CA PRO A 117 17.27 -6.79 -7.72
C PRO A 117 17.99 -5.69 -6.92
N GLY A 118 18.99 -5.05 -7.54
CA GLY A 118 19.72 -3.92 -6.94
C GLY A 118 21.13 -4.21 -6.42
N VAL A 119 21.62 -5.46 -6.41
CA VAL A 119 23.02 -5.73 -6.01
C VAL A 119 24.01 -5.25 -7.07
N GLY A 120 25.03 -4.48 -6.66
CA GLY A 120 26.17 -4.10 -7.51
C GLY A 120 26.25 -2.65 -8.00
N HIS A 121 25.28 -1.76 -7.71
CA HIS A 121 25.36 -0.35 -8.11
C HIS A 121 24.82 0.57 -7.00
N ALA A 122 25.49 1.72 -6.84
CA ALA A 122 25.36 2.65 -5.72
C ALA A 122 23.92 2.84 -5.24
N SER A 123 23.73 2.63 -3.94
CA SER A 123 22.46 2.68 -3.23
C SER A 123 21.62 3.88 -3.66
N MET A 124 20.51 3.58 -4.34
CA MET A 124 19.47 4.55 -4.64
C MET A 124 18.90 5.00 -3.29
N LYS A 125 19.23 6.23 -2.87
CA LYS A 125 18.51 6.91 -1.80
C LYS A 125 17.11 7.25 -2.33
N GLY A 126 16.25 6.25 -2.42
CA GLY A 126 14.84 6.47 -2.72
C GLY A 126 14.30 7.49 -1.73
N ALA A 127 13.80 8.62 -2.24
CA ALA A 127 13.31 9.70 -1.38
C ALA A 127 12.41 9.18 -0.26
N GLN A 128 12.74 9.61 0.95
CA GLN A 128 11.88 9.65 2.12
C GLN A 128 11.29 8.28 2.54
N ALA A 129 12.13 7.25 2.64
CA ALA A 129 12.12 6.46 3.86
C ALA A 129 13.15 7.12 4.77
N GLY A 130 12.73 7.64 5.93
CA GLY A 130 13.62 8.37 6.84
C GLY A 130 14.94 7.65 7.04
N ASN A 131 16.03 8.40 7.20
CA ASN A 131 17.34 7.90 7.63
C ASN A 131 17.19 7.24 9.02
N TYR A 132 16.66 6.04 9.05
CA TYR A 132 16.75 5.11 10.15
C TYR A 132 17.78 4.07 9.70
N SER A 133 19.05 4.38 9.91
CA SER A 133 20.03 3.32 10.15
C SER A 133 19.58 2.64 11.44
N LYS A 134 18.62 1.75 11.33
CA LYS A 134 17.97 1.09 12.45
C LYS A 134 18.91 0.00 12.93
N THR A 135 19.72 0.32 13.94
CA THR A 135 20.43 -0.71 14.68
C THR A 135 19.45 -1.29 15.70
N SER A 136 18.62 -2.24 15.24
CA SER A 136 17.69 -3.01 16.07
C SER A 136 17.90 -4.49 15.78
N LEU A 137 17.90 -5.33 16.80
CA LEU A 137 17.91 -6.77 16.56
C LEU A 137 16.55 -7.20 15.97
N THR A 138 16.56 -8.30 15.22
CA THR A 138 15.33 -8.91 14.69
C THR A 138 14.34 -9.22 15.81
N THR A 139 14.82 -9.71 16.95
CA THR A 139 14.02 -9.95 18.16
C THR A 139 13.33 -8.68 18.65
N ASP A 140 14.04 -7.54 18.68
CA ASP A 140 13.45 -6.25 19.09
C ASP A 140 12.33 -5.83 18.15
N THR A 141 12.52 -6.03 16.84
CA THR A 141 11.48 -5.70 15.85
C THR A 141 10.23 -6.56 15.97
N LEU A 142 10.38 -7.85 16.32
CA LEU A 142 9.25 -8.74 16.58
C LEU A 142 8.51 -8.36 17.87
N MET A 143 9.24 -7.98 18.91
CA MET A 143 8.64 -7.47 20.16
C MET A 143 7.96 -6.12 19.95
N ASP A 144 8.52 -5.25 19.11
CA ASP A 144 7.89 -3.98 18.76
C ASP A 144 6.61 -4.20 17.95
N LEU A 145 6.53 -5.24 17.10
CA LEU A 145 5.32 -5.60 16.39
C LEU A 145 4.18 -5.93 17.37
N SER A 146 4.45 -6.75 18.40
CA SER A 146 3.44 -7.11 19.41
C SER A 146 3.06 -5.92 20.30
N ARG A 147 4.02 -5.07 20.68
CA ARG A 147 3.74 -3.82 21.41
C ARG A 147 2.87 -2.86 20.59
N ASN A 148 3.11 -2.74 19.29
CA ASN A 148 2.31 -1.90 18.41
C ASN A 148 0.93 -2.49 18.09
N MET A 149 0.74 -3.81 18.21
CA MET A 149 -0.56 -4.47 18.06
C MET A 149 -1.56 -4.02 19.13
N PHE A 150 -1.08 -3.73 20.34
CA PHE A 150 -1.88 -3.29 21.48
C PHE A 150 -1.37 -1.93 21.98
N PRO A 151 -1.73 -0.81 21.30
CA PRO A 151 -1.27 0.50 21.71
C PRO A 151 -1.80 0.87 23.11
N ASP A 152 -0.96 1.54 23.90
CA ASP A 152 -1.32 2.05 25.22
C ASP A 152 -2.39 3.15 25.15
N ASN A 153 -2.44 3.88 24.03
CA ASN A 153 -3.42 4.92 23.77
C ASN A 153 -3.77 5.03 22.28
N ILE A 154 -5.07 5.03 21.96
CA ILE A 154 -5.57 5.08 20.58
C ILE A 154 -5.27 6.43 19.92
N MET A 155 -5.44 7.54 20.64
CA MET A 155 -5.15 8.88 20.12
C MET A 155 -3.65 9.00 19.79
N ARG A 156 -2.77 8.47 20.66
CA ARG A 156 -1.34 8.41 20.37
C ARG A 156 -1.06 7.54 19.15
N ALA A 157 -1.71 6.38 19.02
CA ALA A 157 -1.55 5.49 17.87
C ALA A 157 -1.89 6.16 16.53
N THR A 158 -2.73 7.21 16.51
CA THR A 158 -3.00 7.95 15.27
C THR A 158 -1.81 8.78 14.78
N MET A 159 -0.88 9.17 15.66
CA MET A 159 0.22 10.09 15.36
C MET A 159 1.62 9.47 15.57
N PHE A 160 1.72 8.44 16.40
CA PHE A 160 2.99 7.84 16.81
C PHE A 160 2.95 6.31 16.81
N GLN A 161 4.13 5.72 16.63
CA GLN A 161 4.39 4.29 16.75
C GLN A 161 5.55 4.04 17.72
N TYR A 162 5.50 2.91 18.42
CA TYR A 162 6.54 2.53 19.37
C TYR A 162 7.70 1.87 18.65
N GLN A 163 8.93 2.27 18.95
CA GLN A 163 10.13 1.61 18.46
C GLN A 163 11.16 1.46 19.57
N THR A 164 11.82 0.30 19.59
CA THR A 164 13.01 0.07 20.41
C THR A 164 14.25 0.49 19.62
N LYS A 165 15.01 1.42 20.17
CA LYS A 165 16.28 1.86 19.61
C LYS A 165 17.41 1.44 20.54
N LEU A 166 18.45 0.83 19.96
CA LEU A 166 19.68 0.55 20.68
C LEU A 166 20.54 1.81 20.70
N VAL A 167 20.95 2.21 21.89
CA VAL A 167 21.92 3.28 22.08
C VAL A 167 23.30 2.69 21.78
N GLU A 168 23.95 3.21 20.74
CA GLU A 168 25.25 2.73 20.28
C GLU A 168 26.31 2.89 21.38
N ASP A 169 26.83 1.78 21.88
CA ASP A 169 27.95 1.72 22.82
C ASP A 169 29.05 0.83 22.24
N ARG A 170 29.97 1.43 21.47
CA ARG A 170 31.06 0.71 20.79
C ARG A 170 32.05 0.03 21.74
N SER A 171 31.97 0.31 23.05
CA SER A 171 32.80 -0.36 24.04
C SER A 171 32.31 -1.78 24.38
N LYS A 172 31.08 -2.13 23.97
CA LYS A 172 30.45 -3.41 24.29
C LYS A 172 29.92 -4.11 23.04
N PRO A 173 29.84 -5.46 23.05
CA PRO A 173 29.11 -6.21 22.03
C PRO A 173 27.64 -5.77 21.99
N ILE A 174 27.00 -5.93 20.82
CA ILE A 174 25.69 -5.33 20.50
C ILE A 174 24.57 -5.79 21.45
N GLU A 175 24.71 -6.99 22.02
CA GLU A 175 23.77 -7.57 22.98
C GLU A 175 23.74 -6.83 24.32
N LEU A 176 24.81 -6.08 24.64
CA LEU A 176 24.95 -5.30 25.87
C LEU A 176 24.64 -3.82 25.67
N TRP A 177 24.21 -3.42 24.47
CA TRP A 177 23.80 -2.06 24.20
C TRP A 177 22.52 -1.74 24.96
N GLN A 178 22.40 -0.51 25.47
CA GLN A 178 21.21 -0.10 26.20
C GLN A 178 20.03 0.06 25.23
N MET A 179 18.89 -0.51 25.62
CA MET A 179 17.63 -0.39 24.88
C MET A 179 16.87 0.84 25.37
N ARG A 180 16.43 1.69 24.45
CA ARG A 180 15.55 2.83 24.74
C ARG A 180 14.29 2.73 23.89
N GLY A 181 13.14 2.70 24.54
CA GLY A 181 11.86 2.87 23.86
C GLY A 181 11.66 4.33 23.45
N GLU A 182 11.39 4.56 22.17
CA GLU A 182 11.05 5.88 21.64
C GLU A 182 9.75 5.85 20.84
N TRP A 183 9.01 6.95 20.92
CA TRP A 183 7.82 7.17 20.11
C TRP A 183 8.22 7.91 18.85
N VAL A 184 8.11 7.24 17.72
CA VAL A 184 8.45 7.79 16.42
C VAL A 184 7.19 8.33 15.77
N VAL A 185 7.30 9.52 15.17
CA VAL A 185 6.20 10.14 14.42
C VAL A 185 5.80 9.25 13.25
N GLY A 186 4.53 8.91 13.18
CA GLY A 186 3.94 8.01 12.20
C GLY A 186 2.75 7.27 12.80
N SER A 187 1.67 7.16 12.05
CA SER A 187 0.47 6.44 12.50
C SER A 187 0.78 4.95 12.70
N ASN A 188 0.49 4.41 13.89
CA ASN A 188 0.51 2.97 14.17
C ASN A 188 -0.73 2.30 13.55
N VAL A 189 -0.66 2.06 12.23
CA VAL A 189 -1.72 1.43 11.44
C VAL A 189 -2.09 0.06 11.99
N LEU A 190 -1.11 -0.75 12.42
CA LEU A 190 -1.34 -2.08 12.96
C LEU A 190 -2.23 -2.04 14.21
N GLY A 191 -1.89 -1.20 15.18
CA GLY A 191 -2.68 -1.04 16.40
C GLY A 191 -4.10 -0.53 16.14
N LEU A 192 -4.24 0.40 15.20
CA LEU A 192 -5.56 0.91 14.79
C LEU A 192 -6.43 -0.18 14.14
N VAL A 193 -5.85 -1.06 13.32
CA VAL A 193 -6.56 -2.21 12.74
C VAL A 193 -7.06 -3.15 13.84
N PHE A 194 -6.18 -3.55 14.77
CA PHE A 194 -6.55 -4.48 15.85
C PHE A 194 -7.63 -3.91 16.76
N PHE A 195 -7.50 -2.63 17.14
CA PHE A 195 -8.53 -1.93 17.89
C PHE A 195 -9.86 -1.86 17.14
N SER A 196 -9.84 -1.52 15.85
CA SER A 196 -11.03 -1.42 15.01
C SER A 196 -11.75 -2.76 14.84
N ILE A 197 -11.01 -3.86 14.71
CA ILE A 197 -11.58 -5.22 14.69
C ILE A 197 -12.26 -5.53 16.02
N ALA A 198 -11.59 -5.28 17.15
CA ALA A 198 -12.16 -5.53 18.48
C ALA A 198 -13.43 -4.69 18.70
N MET A 199 -13.42 -3.42 18.29
CA MET A 199 -14.57 -2.51 18.36
C MET A 199 -15.72 -2.97 17.48
N GLY A 200 -15.45 -3.36 16.23
CA GLY A 200 -16.45 -3.92 15.31
C GLY A 200 -17.10 -5.19 15.88
N ILE A 201 -16.31 -6.12 16.42
CA ILE A 201 -16.83 -7.34 17.08
C ILE A 201 -17.70 -6.97 18.29
N ALA A 202 -17.29 -5.99 19.10
CA ALA A 202 -18.06 -5.53 20.25
C ALA A 202 -19.43 -4.94 19.82
N ILE A 203 -19.44 -4.08 18.80
CA ILE A 203 -20.67 -3.51 18.22
C ILE A 203 -21.60 -4.62 17.71
N ALA A 204 -21.07 -5.56 16.94
CA ALA A 204 -21.83 -6.70 16.42
C ALA A 204 -22.44 -7.56 17.54
N ARG A 205 -21.72 -7.76 18.65
CA ARG A 205 -22.21 -8.54 19.81
C ARG A 205 -23.29 -7.83 20.61
N ILE A 206 -23.24 -6.49 20.72
CA ILE A 206 -24.27 -5.70 21.40
C ILE A 206 -25.61 -5.75 20.62
N GLY A 207 -25.56 -6.05 19.32
CA GLY A 207 -26.75 -6.23 18.49
C GLY A 207 -27.48 -4.91 18.25
N LYS A 208 -28.78 -4.86 18.57
CA LYS A 208 -29.63 -3.68 18.26
C LYS A 208 -29.12 -2.38 18.91
N ALA A 209 -28.58 -2.44 20.12
CA ALA A 209 -28.07 -1.25 20.81
C ALA A 209 -26.76 -0.71 20.19
N GLY A 210 -26.02 -1.52 19.42
CA GLY A 210 -24.83 -1.09 18.69
C GLY A 210 -25.11 -0.40 17.36
N LYS A 211 -26.33 -0.52 16.83
CA LYS A 211 -26.70 0.01 15.50
C LYS A 211 -26.45 1.52 15.31
N PRO A 212 -26.75 2.41 16.28
CA PRO A 212 -26.47 3.83 16.11
C PRO A 212 -24.97 4.11 15.90
N LEU A 213 -24.11 3.43 16.65
CA LEU A 213 -22.67 3.57 16.53
C LEU A 213 -22.14 2.98 15.21
N LEU A 214 -22.67 1.83 14.79
CA LEU A 214 -22.36 1.24 13.49
C LEU A 214 -22.68 2.20 12.34
N SER A 215 -23.86 2.81 12.36
CA SER A 215 -24.31 3.76 11.33
C SER A 215 -23.41 5.00 11.23
N VAL A 216 -22.84 5.46 12.34
CA VAL A 216 -21.84 6.55 12.34
C VAL A 216 -20.58 6.12 11.58
N PHE A 217 -20.05 4.92 11.82
CA PHE A 217 -18.86 4.43 11.12
C PHE A 217 -19.12 4.14 9.64
N GLU A 218 -20.29 3.61 9.29
CA GLU A 218 -20.72 3.43 7.90
C GLU A 218 -20.76 4.78 7.16
N SER A 219 -21.46 5.77 7.74
CA SER A 219 -21.57 7.11 7.16
C SER A 219 -20.21 7.81 7.06
N LEU A 220 -19.37 7.67 8.09
CA LEU A 220 -18.02 8.22 8.06
C LEU A 220 -17.16 7.59 6.96
N SER A 221 -17.23 6.27 6.78
CA SER A 221 -16.51 5.57 5.72
C SER A 221 -16.95 6.07 4.34
N GLU A 222 -18.25 6.24 4.10
CA GLU A 222 -18.79 6.74 2.84
C GLU A 222 -18.35 8.20 2.54
N VAL A 223 -18.41 9.06 3.55
CA VAL A 223 -17.94 10.46 3.43
C VAL A 223 -16.44 10.51 3.13
N VAL A 224 -15.63 9.72 3.83
CA VAL A 224 -14.17 9.70 3.61
C VAL A 224 -13.83 9.11 2.24
N MET A 225 -14.58 8.10 1.76
CA MET A 225 -14.43 7.57 0.40
C MET A 225 -14.76 8.61 -0.67
N THR A 226 -15.75 9.47 -0.43
CA THR A 226 -16.06 10.59 -1.32
C THR A 226 -14.90 11.58 -1.41
N ILE A 227 -14.32 11.96 -0.26
CA ILE A 227 -13.13 12.82 -0.20
C ILE A 227 -11.94 12.14 -0.91
N THR A 228 -11.77 10.84 -0.69
CA THR A 228 -10.72 10.04 -1.34
C THR A 228 -10.85 10.09 -2.86
N THR A 229 -12.08 10.03 -3.39
CA THR A 229 -12.34 10.15 -4.83
C THR A 229 -11.89 11.52 -5.35
N TRP A 230 -12.18 12.61 -4.65
CA TRP A 230 -11.71 13.95 -5.05
C TRP A 230 -10.18 14.04 -5.08
N VAL A 231 -9.51 13.49 -4.07
CA VAL A 231 -8.03 13.46 -4.03
C VAL A 231 -7.46 12.59 -5.15
N ILE A 232 -8.10 11.47 -5.48
CA ILE A 232 -7.69 10.60 -6.59
C ILE A 232 -7.75 11.33 -7.93
N TRP A 233 -8.73 12.20 -8.17
CA TRP A 233 -8.79 13.03 -9.38
C TRP A 233 -7.64 14.03 -9.50
N ILE A 234 -7.03 14.45 -8.38
CA ILE A 234 -5.83 15.30 -8.36
C ILE A 234 -4.56 14.47 -8.62
N SER A 235 -4.63 13.14 -8.52
CA SER A 235 -3.45 12.27 -8.60
C SER A 235 -2.61 12.38 -9.87
N PRO A 236 -3.15 12.56 -11.10
CA PRO A 236 -2.31 12.71 -12.28
C PRO A 236 -1.36 13.91 -12.14
N PHE A 237 -1.85 15.02 -11.60
CA PHE A 237 -1.03 16.20 -11.36
C PHE A 237 0.05 15.95 -10.29
N GLY A 238 -0.31 15.33 -9.16
CA GLY A 238 0.66 14.99 -8.11
C GLY A 238 1.73 14.00 -8.58
N ILE A 239 1.33 12.95 -9.31
CA ILE A 239 2.22 11.92 -9.84
C ILE A 239 3.21 12.52 -10.86
N PHE A 240 2.76 13.43 -11.73
CA PHE A 240 3.64 14.12 -12.68
C PHE A 240 4.85 14.76 -11.98
N PHE A 241 4.63 15.56 -10.93
CA PHE A 241 5.71 16.23 -10.20
C PHE A 241 6.57 15.28 -9.37
N LEU A 242 5.96 14.24 -8.77
CA LEU A 242 6.70 13.21 -8.04
C LEU A 242 7.66 12.44 -8.95
N VAL A 243 7.21 12.08 -10.14
CA VAL A 243 8.02 11.38 -11.13
C VAL A 243 9.11 12.30 -11.69
N ALA A 244 8.76 13.54 -12.04
CA ALA A 244 9.72 14.51 -12.57
C ALA A 244 10.87 14.77 -11.58
N GLU A 245 10.57 15.04 -10.31
CA GLU A 245 11.61 15.24 -9.28
C GLU A 245 12.45 13.98 -9.05
N LYS A 246 11.82 12.80 -9.01
CA LYS A 246 12.56 11.54 -8.89
C LYS A 246 13.58 11.36 -10.00
N ILE A 247 13.24 11.68 -11.25
CA ILE A 247 14.18 11.57 -12.38
C ILE A 247 15.34 12.56 -12.22
N ILE A 248 15.10 13.77 -11.70
CA ILE A 248 16.14 14.77 -11.44
C ILE A 248 17.10 14.32 -10.33
N ASP A 249 16.59 13.69 -9.25
CA ASP A 249 17.42 13.19 -8.14
C ASP A 249 18.29 11.97 -8.51
N MET A 250 17.89 11.19 -9.53
CA MET A 250 18.67 10.03 -9.98
C MET A 250 20.04 10.46 -10.52
N LYS A 251 21.14 9.98 -9.92
CA LYS A 251 22.50 10.30 -10.40
C LYS A 251 22.84 9.70 -11.77
N SER A 252 22.36 8.50 -12.09
CA SER A 252 22.57 7.86 -13.40
C SER A 252 21.29 7.24 -13.93
N LEU A 253 20.86 7.65 -15.13
CA LEU A 253 19.58 7.19 -15.69
C LEU A 253 19.67 5.71 -16.12
N SER A 254 20.77 5.30 -16.75
CA SER A 254 20.97 3.93 -17.25
C SER A 254 21.00 2.89 -16.14
N HIS A 255 21.82 3.09 -15.09
CA HIS A 255 21.95 2.13 -14.00
C HIS A 255 20.70 2.09 -13.12
N THR A 256 20.06 3.23 -12.86
CA THR A 256 18.85 3.27 -12.05
C THR A 256 17.62 2.72 -12.79
N VAL A 257 17.47 2.95 -14.09
CA VAL A 257 16.42 2.31 -14.91
C VAL A 257 16.63 0.80 -14.98
N GLY A 258 17.89 0.33 -15.06
CA GLY A 258 18.19 -1.10 -14.98
C GLY A 258 17.79 -1.73 -13.64
N GLN A 259 18.07 -1.07 -12.51
CA GLN A 259 17.68 -1.55 -11.17
C GLN A 259 16.17 -1.51 -10.94
N LEU A 260 15.50 -0.40 -11.27
CA LEU A 260 14.04 -0.29 -11.18
C LEU A 260 13.34 -1.27 -12.13
N GLY A 261 13.89 -1.46 -13.32
CA GLY A 261 13.40 -2.43 -14.30
C GLY A 261 13.50 -3.86 -13.78
N LEU A 262 14.64 -4.25 -13.20
CA LEU A 262 14.80 -5.59 -12.63
C LEU A 262 13.89 -5.82 -11.42
N TYR A 263 13.72 -4.80 -10.56
CA TYR A 263 12.74 -4.85 -9.47
C TYR A 263 11.31 -5.00 -10.01
N PHE A 264 10.92 -4.19 -11.00
CA PHE A 264 9.60 -4.25 -11.63
C PHE A 264 9.34 -5.63 -12.26
N ILE A 265 10.30 -6.18 -12.99
CA ILE A 265 10.21 -7.52 -13.59
C ILE A 265 10.08 -8.59 -12.50
N THR A 266 10.83 -8.47 -11.40
CA THR A 266 10.74 -9.42 -10.27
C THR A 266 9.35 -9.40 -9.65
N VAL A 267 8.79 -8.22 -9.39
CA VAL A 267 7.43 -8.06 -8.85
C VAL A 267 6.39 -8.58 -9.82
N LEU A 268 6.49 -8.24 -11.11
CA LEU A 268 5.58 -8.71 -12.15
C LEU A 268 5.60 -10.23 -12.26
N LEU A 269 6.80 -10.83 -12.26
CA LEU A 269 6.98 -12.27 -12.28
C LEU A 269 6.34 -12.94 -11.05
N GLY A 270 6.53 -12.39 -9.86
CA GLY A 270 5.86 -12.89 -8.64
C GLY A 270 4.34 -12.78 -8.72
N LEU A 271 3.79 -11.68 -9.21
CA LEU A 271 2.34 -11.56 -9.42
C LEU A 271 1.81 -12.57 -10.44
N LEU A 272 2.57 -12.84 -11.51
CA LEU A 272 2.20 -13.82 -12.53
C LEU A 272 2.26 -15.25 -12.00
N ILE A 273 3.33 -15.63 -11.28
CA ILE A 273 3.46 -16.95 -10.66
C ILE A 273 2.35 -17.13 -9.61
N HIS A 274 2.16 -16.16 -8.72
CA HIS A 274 1.10 -16.24 -7.72
C HIS A 274 -0.30 -16.37 -8.33
N GLY A 275 -0.63 -15.48 -9.27
CA GLY A 275 -1.95 -15.38 -9.87
C GLY A 275 -2.30 -16.52 -10.82
N PHE A 276 -1.36 -16.99 -11.63
CA PHE A 276 -1.62 -17.99 -12.67
C PHE A 276 -1.15 -19.41 -12.31
N ILE A 277 -0.31 -19.57 -11.29
CA ILE A 277 0.21 -20.89 -10.88
C ILE A 277 -0.27 -21.23 -9.47
N LEU A 278 0.09 -20.44 -8.45
CA LEU A 278 -0.15 -20.83 -7.05
C LEU A 278 -1.64 -20.81 -6.67
N LEU A 279 -2.37 -19.74 -6.97
CA LEU A 279 -3.81 -19.66 -6.69
C LEU A 279 -4.61 -20.73 -7.47
N PRO A 280 -4.39 -20.93 -8.79
CA PRO A 280 -5.01 -22.03 -9.54
C PRO A 280 -4.64 -23.41 -9.02
N ALA A 281 -3.38 -23.64 -8.63
CA ALA A 281 -2.94 -24.91 -8.05
C ALA A 281 -3.63 -25.19 -6.71
N MET A 282 -3.72 -24.19 -5.84
CA MET A 282 -4.48 -24.29 -4.59
C MET A 282 -5.96 -24.59 -4.84
N TYR A 283 -6.60 -23.87 -5.76
CA TYR A 283 -7.99 -24.12 -6.14
C TYR A 283 -8.18 -25.58 -6.61
N THR A 284 -7.32 -26.04 -7.52
CA THR A 284 -7.37 -27.41 -8.05
C THR A 284 -7.14 -28.44 -6.94
N PHE A 285 -6.22 -28.17 -6.01
CA PHE A 285 -5.92 -29.08 -4.90
C PHE A 285 -7.10 -29.28 -3.96
N PHE A 286 -7.80 -28.20 -3.58
CA PHE A 286 -8.92 -28.27 -2.64
C PHE A 286 -10.27 -28.60 -3.30
N VAL A 287 -10.55 -28.02 -4.46
CA VAL A 287 -11.84 -28.15 -5.16
C VAL A 287 -11.83 -29.33 -6.13
N ARG A 288 -10.65 -29.82 -6.54
CA ARG A 288 -10.47 -30.90 -7.52
C ARG A 288 -11.10 -30.63 -8.89
N GLU A 289 -11.25 -29.35 -9.23
CA GLU A 289 -11.74 -28.88 -10.52
C GLU A 289 -10.73 -27.96 -11.20
N TRP A 290 -10.82 -27.88 -12.52
CA TRP A 290 -9.96 -26.99 -13.30
C TRP A 290 -10.35 -25.52 -13.11
N PRO A 291 -9.44 -24.67 -12.59
CA PRO A 291 -9.72 -23.30 -12.17
C PRO A 291 -10.02 -22.35 -13.32
N PHE A 292 -9.60 -22.68 -14.55
CA PHE A 292 -9.70 -21.80 -15.70
C PHE A 292 -11.14 -21.47 -16.10
N ARG A 293 -12.09 -22.37 -15.83
CA ARG A 293 -13.52 -22.07 -16.04
C ARG A 293 -14.02 -21.03 -15.05
N PHE A 294 -13.59 -21.13 -13.79
CA PHE A 294 -13.94 -20.19 -12.74
C PHE A 294 -13.33 -18.81 -12.99
N THR A 295 -12.04 -18.74 -13.34
CA THR A 295 -11.38 -17.46 -13.64
C THR A 295 -11.93 -16.79 -14.90
N ALA A 296 -12.31 -17.56 -15.92
CA ALA A 296 -12.96 -17.03 -17.12
C ALA A 296 -14.30 -16.35 -16.79
N ASN A 297 -15.11 -16.96 -15.91
CA ASN A 297 -16.38 -16.38 -15.46
C ASN A 297 -16.19 -15.09 -14.65
N MET A 298 -15.04 -14.92 -14.00
CA MET A 298 -14.66 -13.69 -13.29
C MET A 298 -13.97 -12.65 -14.18
N GLY A 299 -13.86 -12.88 -15.49
CA GLY A 299 -13.09 -12.03 -16.41
C GLY A 299 -13.51 -10.56 -16.39
N GLN A 300 -14.81 -10.26 -16.28
CA GLN A 300 -15.28 -8.87 -16.17
C GLN A 300 -14.85 -8.20 -14.86
N ALA A 301 -14.89 -8.91 -13.74
CA ALA A 301 -14.45 -8.38 -12.46
C ALA A 301 -12.93 -8.12 -12.45
N ILE A 302 -12.13 -9.03 -13.01
CA ILE A 302 -10.68 -8.87 -13.15
C ILE A 302 -10.36 -7.68 -14.06
N ALA A 303 -11.03 -7.56 -15.21
CA ALA A 303 -10.84 -6.44 -16.13
C ALA A 303 -11.22 -5.10 -15.48
N THR A 304 -12.27 -5.08 -14.66
CA THR A 304 -12.70 -3.89 -13.93
C THR A 304 -11.70 -3.51 -12.85
N ALA A 305 -11.24 -4.47 -12.03
CA ALA A 305 -10.24 -4.24 -11.00
C ALA A 305 -8.89 -3.76 -11.57
N PHE A 306 -8.49 -4.31 -12.73
CA PHE A 306 -7.31 -3.82 -13.45
C PHE A 306 -7.50 -2.39 -13.96
N GLY A 307 -8.69 -2.06 -14.50
CA GLY A 307 -9.02 -0.76 -15.06
C GLY A 307 -9.24 0.35 -14.02
N THR A 308 -9.67 0.02 -12.80
CA THR A 308 -9.87 1.00 -11.72
C THR A 308 -8.67 1.12 -10.79
N ALA A 309 -7.74 0.14 -10.82
CA ALA A 309 -6.66 -0.02 -9.85
C ALA A 309 -7.14 0.02 -8.39
N SER A 310 -8.43 -0.25 -8.16
CA SER A 310 -9.06 -0.32 -6.84
C SER A 310 -9.25 -1.78 -6.49
N ARG A 311 -8.76 -2.16 -5.31
CA ARG A 311 -9.05 -3.46 -4.71
C ARG A 311 -10.49 -3.52 -4.23
#